data_AF-A0A6N8IL43-F1
#
_entry.id   AF-A0A6N8IL43-F1
#
_cell.length_a   1.000
_cell.length_b   1.000
_cell.length_c   1.000
_cell.angle_alpha   90.00
_cell.angle_beta   90.00
_cell.angle_gamma   90.00
#
_symmetry.space_group_name_H-M   'P 1'
#
loop_
_entity.id
_entity.type
_entity.pdbx_description
1 polymer ?
#
loop_
_entity_poly.entity_id
_entity_poly.type
_entity_poly.pdbx_seq_one_letter_code
_entity_poly.pdbx_strand_id
1 'polypeptide(L)'
;MKLSFEIPNDADGFSPAQCPLCSERFAIDPVEAESESVLEIRCPKCGMASDTFIPEEIEEAIEARIGNAVIDAINKEMKKAERRSRGKAVRFRANEIKSKPEPKIIPEISDLDVVLCAHCRRRSKVSASLSFSAWTCPYCGVTNFNEQ
;
A
#
# COMPACT_ATOMS: atom_id res chain seq x y z
N MET A 1 -5.57 -21.03 -2.40
CA MET A 1 -5.28 -19.91 -3.32
C MET A 1 -4.33 -18.99 -2.56
N LYS A 2 -3.14 -18.72 -3.09
CA LYS A 2 -2.20 -17.78 -2.46
C LYS A 2 -2.33 -16.46 -3.22
N LEU A 3 -2.92 -15.46 -2.58
CA LEU A 3 -2.97 -14.09 -3.09
C LEU A 3 -1.83 -13.34 -2.42
N SER A 4 -0.91 -12.82 -3.21
CA SER A 4 0.11 -11.89 -2.76
C SER A 4 -0.13 -10.55 -3.44
N PHE A 5 0.02 -9.49 -2.66
CA PHE A 5 0.00 -8.12 -3.14
C PHE A 5 1.35 -7.51 -2.81
N GLU A 6 2.01 -6.96 -3.81
CA GLU A 6 3.27 -6.24 -3.63
C GLU A 6 2.97 -4.76 -3.85
N ILE A 7 3.32 -3.95 -2.85
CA ILE A 7 3.22 -2.50 -2.96
C ILE A 7 4.38 -2.04 -3.84
N PRO A 8 4.11 -1.36 -4.98
CA PRO A 8 5.18 -0.88 -5.82
C PRO A 8 5.97 0.21 -5.10
N ASN A 9 7.29 0.08 -5.10
CA ASN A 9 8.18 1.16 -4.69
C ASN A 9 8.22 2.25 -5.78
N ASP A 10 8.55 3.47 -5.37
CA ASP A 10 8.86 4.53 -6.30
C ASP A 10 10.21 4.32 -7.00
N ALA A 11 10.57 5.24 -7.90
CA ALA A 11 11.82 5.21 -8.65
C ALA A 11 13.07 5.27 -7.75
N ASP A 12 12.95 5.79 -6.54
CA ASP A 12 14.04 5.93 -5.57
C ASP A 12 14.07 4.76 -4.56
N GLY A 13 13.16 3.79 -4.68
CA GLY A 13 13.09 2.61 -3.83
C GLY A 13 12.25 2.76 -2.56
N PHE A 14 11.51 3.87 -2.40
CA PHE A 14 10.65 4.08 -1.23
C PHE A 14 9.25 3.53 -1.45
N SER A 15 8.67 2.93 -0.42
CA SER A 15 7.28 2.49 -0.39
C SER A 15 6.37 3.64 0.09
N PRO A 16 5.24 3.91 -0.61
CA PRO A 16 4.26 4.90 -0.18
C PRO A 16 3.63 4.56 1.16
N ALA A 17 3.38 5.60 1.95
CA ALA A 17 2.71 5.52 3.23
C ALA A 17 1.77 6.70 3.44
N GLN A 18 0.63 6.47 4.09
CA GLN A 18 -0.32 7.51 4.47
C GLN A 18 -0.73 7.34 5.93
N CYS A 19 -0.66 8.43 6.69
CA CYS A 19 -1.09 8.42 8.09
C CYS A 19 -2.62 8.35 8.20
N PRO A 20 -3.19 7.36 8.90
CA PRO A 20 -4.65 7.28 9.07
C PRO A 20 -5.21 8.36 10.01
N LEU A 21 -4.36 9.02 10.80
CA LEU A 21 -4.78 10.00 11.81
C LEU A 21 -4.81 11.44 11.28
N CYS A 22 -3.85 11.80 10.42
CA CYS A 22 -3.73 13.18 9.89
C CYS A 22 -3.65 13.25 8.37
N SER A 23 -3.82 12.11 7.69
CA SER A 23 -3.82 11.96 6.23
C SER A 23 -2.52 12.36 5.54
N GLU A 24 -1.44 12.59 6.29
CA GLU A 24 -0.13 12.94 5.73
C GLU A 24 0.42 11.81 4.89
N ARG A 25 0.83 12.13 3.66
CA ARG A 25 1.53 11.22 2.77
C ARG A 25 3.04 11.34 2.96
N PHE A 26 3.71 10.20 3.03
CA PHE A 26 5.16 10.09 3.16
C PHE A 26 5.63 8.81 2.47
N ALA A 27 6.94 8.58 2.42
CA ALA A 27 7.48 7.30 1.95
C ALA A 27 8.67 6.85 2.78
N ILE A 28 8.78 5.54 2.95
CA ILE A 28 9.83 4.90 3.77
C ILE A 28 10.56 3.86 2.94
N ASP A 29 11.81 3.61 3.28
CA ASP A 29 12.58 2.51 2.71
C ASP A 29 12.12 1.22 3.41
N PRO A 30 11.56 0.24 2.67
CA PRO A 30 11.05 -0.98 3.29
C PRO A 30 12.14 -1.79 3.99
N VAL A 31 13.39 -1.73 3.53
CA VAL A 31 14.52 -2.44 4.15
C VAL A 31 14.89 -1.80 5.48
N GLU A 32 14.91 -0.46 5.54
CA GLU A 32 15.16 0.25 6.80
C GLU A 32 14.00 0.07 7.78
N ALA A 33 12.77 0.02 7.30
CA ALA A 33 11.57 -0.18 8.12
C ALA A 33 11.55 -1.56 8.82
N GLU A 34 12.13 -2.58 8.19
CA GLU A 34 12.26 -3.94 8.75
C GLU A 34 13.49 -4.11 9.66
N SER A 35 14.31 -3.07 9.84
CA SER A 35 15.48 -3.14 10.73
C SER A 35 15.07 -3.37 12.19
N GLU A 36 15.75 -4.28 12.90
CA GLU A 36 15.53 -4.53 14.34
C GLU A 36 15.68 -3.29 15.24
N SER A 37 16.38 -2.26 14.74
CA SER A 37 16.56 -1.00 15.45
C SER A 37 15.38 -0.04 15.31
N VAL A 38 14.38 -0.37 14.48
CA VAL A 38 13.14 0.37 14.31
C VAL A 38 12.08 -0.34 15.14
N LEU A 39 11.61 0.33 16.18
CA LEU A 39 10.58 -0.21 17.08
C LEU A 39 9.19 -0.17 16.44
N GLU A 40 8.86 0.97 15.84
CA GLU A 40 7.58 1.24 15.19
C GLU A 40 7.77 2.37 14.19
N ILE A 41 7.00 2.34 13.10
CA ILE A 41 6.95 3.44 12.13
C ILE A 41 6.05 4.55 12.66
N ARG A 42 6.50 5.79 12.51
CA ARG A 42 5.79 6.99 12.96
C ARG A 42 5.48 7.94 11.82
N CYS A 43 4.37 8.65 11.94
CA CYS A 43 4.02 9.71 11.00
C CYS A 43 5.01 10.88 11.10
N PRO A 44 5.56 11.39 9.98
CA PRO A 44 6.49 12.51 10.02
C PRO A 44 5.85 13.85 10.43
N LYS A 45 4.53 13.97 10.36
CA LYS A 45 3.81 15.19 10.74
C LYS A 45 3.37 15.19 12.20
N CYS A 46 2.58 14.19 12.61
CA CYS A 46 2.01 14.15 13.96
C CYS A 46 2.85 13.35 14.96
N GLY A 47 3.87 12.61 14.51
CA GLY A 47 4.76 11.81 15.36
C GLY A 47 4.11 10.54 15.96
N MET A 48 2.84 10.29 15.68
CA MET A 48 2.12 9.12 16.18
C MET A 48 2.46 7.88 15.35
N ALA A 49 2.59 6.74 16.04
CA ALA A 49 2.62 5.42 15.42
C ALA A 49 1.20 4.95 15.08
N SER A 50 1.11 4.02 14.15
CA SER A 50 -0.13 3.38 13.71
C SER A 50 0.16 1.93 13.34
N ASP A 51 -0.84 1.07 13.48
CA ASP A 51 -0.76 -0.34 13.05
C ASP A 51 -0.55 -0.46 11.54
N THR A 52 -1.09 0.50 10.78
CA THR A 52 -0.99 0.55 9.33
C THR A 52 -0.78 1.98 8.83
N PHE A 53 -0.01 2.10 7.76
CA PHE A 53 0.17 3.31 6.97
C PHE A 53 -0.16 3.05 5.49
N ILE A 54 -1.01 2.07 5.20
CA ILE A 54 -1.41 1.77 3.82
C ILE A 54 -2.20 2.96 3.26
N PRO A 55 -1.78 3.53 2.12
CA PRO A 55 -2.57 4.53 1.41
C PRO A 55 -3.91 3.98 0.92
N GLU A 56 -4.94 4.81 0.93
CA GLU A 56 -6.31 4.43 0.57
C GLU A 56 -6.40 3.79 -0.82
N GLU A 57 -5.68 4.32 -1.82
CA GLU A 57 -5.65 3.78 -3.18
C GLU A 57 -5.05 2.37 -3.26
N ILE A 58 -4.16 2.03 -2.31
CA ILE A 58 -3.55 0.70 -2.22
C ILE A 58 -4.53 -0.27 -1.59
N GLU A 59 -5.26 0.17 -0.55
CA GLU A 59 -6.32 -0.61 0.07
C GLU A 59 -7.42 -0.95 -0.97
N GLU A 60 -7.87 0.03 -1.74
CA GLU A 60 -8.83 -0.16 -2.82
C GLU A 60 -8.34 -1.17 -3.88
N ALA A 61 -7.06 -1.08 -4.27
CA ALA A 61 -6.46 -2.01 -5.22
C ALA A 61 -6.40 -3.44 -4.67
N ILE A 62 -6.07 -3.60 -3.39
CA ILE A 62 -6.06 -4.89 -2.71
C ILE A 62 -7.47 -5.49 -2.69
N GLU A 63 -8.47 -4.71 -2.29
CA GLU A 63 -9.86 -5.15 -2.26
C GLU A 63 -10.38 -5.57 -3.64
N ALA A 64 -10.08 -4.78 -4.68
CA ALA A 64 -10.47 -5.08 -6.05
C ALA A 64 -9.84 -6.41 -6.52
N ARG A 65 -8.55 -6.61 -6.26
CA ARG A 65 -7.83 -7.82 -6.67
C ARG A 65 -8.32 -9.07 -5.93
N ILE A 66 -8.59 -8.96 -4.63
CA ILE A 66 -9.18 -10.05 -3.86
C ILE A 66 -10.58 -10.38 -4.39
N GLY A 67 -11.43 -9.36 -4.61
CA GLY A 67 -12.77 -9.52 -5.14
C GLY A 67 -12.76 -10.21 -6.51
N ASN A 68 -11.86 -9.80 -7.40
CA ASN A 68 -11.70 -10.39 -8.72
C ASN A 68 -11.24 -11.85 -8.67
N ALA A 69 -10.30 -12.18 -7.80
CA ALA A 69 -9.85 -13.56 -7.62
C ALA A 69 -10.98 -14.49 -7.14
N VAL A 70 -11.87 -13.99 -6.27
CA VAL A 70 -13.07 -14.72 -5.84
C VAL A 70 -14.06 -14.89 -6.98
N ILE A 71 -14.34 -13.82 -7.74
CA ILE A 71 -15.21 -13.87 -8.93
C ILE A 71 -14.69 -14.89 -9.95
N ASP A 72 -13.38 -14.92 -10.20
CA ASP A 72 -12.75 -15.86 -11.12
C ASP A 72 -12.87 -17.30 -10.64
N ALA A 73 -12.73 -17.55 -9.34
CA ALA A 73 -12.93 -18.87 -8.75
C ALA A 73 -14.37 -19.34 -8.92
N ILE A 74 -15.36 -18.47 -8.65
CA ILE A 74 -16.78 -18.77 -8.82
C ILE A 74 -17.09 -19.06 -10.30
N ASN A 75 -16.65 -18.19 -11.20
CA ASN A 75 -16.82 -18.35 -12.65
C ASN A 75 -16.22 -19.67 -13.14
N LYS A 76 -15.06 -20.06 -12.63
CA LYS A 76 -14.40 -21.34 -12.96
C LYS A 76 -15.22 -22.54 -12.49
N GLU A 77 -15.77 -22.52 -11.29
CA GLU A 77 -16.61 -23.60 -10.77
C GLU A 77 -17.97 -23.67 -11.50
N MET A 78 -18.60 -22.53 -11.79
CA MET A 78 -19.83 -22.48 -12.60
C MET A 78 -19.61 -23.06 -14.00
N LYS A 79 -18.51 -22.69 -14.68
CA LYS A 79 -18.14 -23.26 -15.99
C LYS A 79 -17.90 -24.78 -15.91
N LYS A 80 -17.31 -25.29 -14.83
CA LYS A 80 -17.15 -26.74 -14.62
C LYS A 80 -18.51 -27.43 -14.41
N ALA A 81 -19.41 -26.84 -13.62
CA ALA A 81 -20.75 -27.37 -13.38
C ALA A 81 -21.56 -27.43 -14.68
N GLU A 82 -21.51 -26.39 -15.52
CA GLU A 82 -22.12 -26.40 -16.84
C GLU A 82 -21.61 -27.57 -17.68
N ARG A 83 -20.29 -27.74 -17.80
CA ARG A 83 -19.69 -28.84 -18.58
C ARG A 83 -20.16 -30.21 -18.08
N ARG A 84 -20.25 -30.41 -16.76
CA ARG A 84 -20.72 -31.66 -16.14
C ARG A 84 -22.22 -31.92 -16.34
N SER A 85 -23.00 -30.88 -16.59
CA SER A 85 -24.45 -30.98 -16.84
C SER A 85 -24.80 -31.24 -18.31
N ARG A 86 -23.85 -31.09 -19.24
CA ARG A 86 -24.06 -31.37 -20.68
C ARG A 86 -24.35 -32.88 -20.85
N GLY A 87 -25.47 -33.19 -21.49
CA GLY A 87 -25.93 -34.57 -21.72
C GLY A 87 -26.75 -35.19 -20.58
N LYS A 88 -27.04 -34.45 -19.51
CA LYS A 88 -27.95 -34.88 -18.43
C LYS A 88 -29.37 -34.33 -18.64
N ALA A 89 -30.35 -34.92 -17.95
CA ALA A 89 -31.76 -34.52 -18.00
C ALA A 89 -31.99 -33.04 -17.61
N VAL A 90 -31.12 -32.48 -16.76
CA VAL A 90 -31.12 -31.05 -16.41
C VAL A 90 -29.81 -30.42 -16.87
N ARG A 91 -29.92 -29.38 -17.72
CA ARG A 91 -28.78 -28.63 -18.26
C ARG A 91 -28.61 -27.32 -17.49
N PHE A 92 -27.46 -27.15 -16.85
CA PHE A 92 -27.05 -25.91 -16.21
C PHE A 92 -26.35 -25.01 -17.23
N ARG A 93 -26.61 -23.69 -17.18
CA ARG A 93 -25.87 -22.69 -17.96
C ARG A 93 -25.23 -21.70 -17.01
N ALA A 94 -23.92 -21.50 -17.14
CA ALA A 94 -23.21 -20.50 -16.38
C ALA A 94 -23.26 -19.16 -17.12
N ASN A 95 -23.67 -18.09 -16.43
CA ASN A 95 -23.43 -16.72 -16.87
C ASN A 95 -22.19 -16.19 -16.15
N GLU A 96 -21.32 -15.50 -16.88
CA GLU A 96 -20.08 -14.95 -16.33
C GLU A 96 -20.38 -13.69 -15.50
N ILE A 97 -19.89 -13.67 -14.26
CA ILE A 97 -19.91 -12.49 -13.40
C ILE A 97 -18.75 -11.60 -13.82
N LYS A 98 -19.02 -10.30 -14.03
CA LYS A 98 -17.99 -9.32 -14.40
C LYS A 98 -17.14 -8.93 -13.20
N SER A 99 -15.82 -9.01 -13.36
CA SER A 99 -14.82 -8.51 -12.42
C SER A 99 -14.82 -6.98 -12.35
N LYS A 100 -14.40 -6.42 -11.21
CA LYS A 100 -14.21 -4.97 -11.04
C LYS A 100 -12.88 -4.54 -11.68
N PRO A 101 -12.79 -3.36 -12.31
CA PRO A 101 -11.50 -2.84 -12.76
C PRO A 101 -10.58 -2.62 -11.56
N GLU A 102 -9.35 -3.12 -11.63
CA GLU A 102 -8.33 -2.85 -10.62
C GLU A 102 -7.75 -1.46 -10.87
N PRO A 103 -7.74 -0.56 -9.86
CA PRO A 103 -7.10 0.74 -10.01
C PRO A 103 -5.59 0.52 -10.24
N LYS A 104 -5.01 1.27 -11.18
CA LYS A 104 -3.57 1.31 -11.34
C LYS A 104 -3.00 2.10 -10.16
N ILE A 105 -2.26 1.44 -9.27
CA ILE A 105 -1.45 2.15 -8.30
C ILE A 105 -0.27 2.76 -9.06
N ILE A 106 -0.39 4.04 -9.36
CA ILE A 106 0.76 4.86 -9.72
C ILE A 106 1.14 5.55 -8.41
N PRO A 107 2.31 5.26 -7.82
CA PRO A 107 2.78 6.02 -6.69
C PRO A 107 3.04 7.46 -7.16
N GLU A 108 2.03 8.33 -7.07
CA GLU A 108 2.19 9.79 -7.16
C GLU A 108 2.88 10.28 -5.89
N ILE A 109 4.15 9.92 -5.76
CA ILE A 109 5.07 10.34 -4.69
C ILE A 109 6.16 11.24 -5.29
N SER A 110 5.99 11.73 -6.54
CA SER A 110 6.96 12.61 -7.20
C SER A 110 7.18 13.92 -6.46
N ASP A 111 6.21 14.31 -5.63
CA ASP A 111 6.17 15.62 -4.98
C ASP A 111 6.69 15.59 -3.52
N LEU A 112 7.24 14.45 -3.08
CA LEU A 112 7.86 14.34 -1.76
C LEU A 112 9.37 14.57 -1.84
N ASP A 113 9.89 15.28 -0.85
CA ASP A 113 11.32 15.54 -0.70
C ASP A 113 12.00 14.42 0.07
N VAL A 114 13.12 13.94 -0.45
CA VAL A 114 14.02 13.04 0.28
C VAL A 114 14.71 13.83 1.39
N VAL A 115 14.50 13.41 2.63
CA VAL A 115 15.11 13.97 3.83
C VAL A 115 15.99 12.94 4.53
N LEU A 116 17.03 13.43 5.21
CA LEU A 116 17.98 12.60 5.96
C LEU A 116 17.89 12.96 7.44
N CYS A 117 17.58 11.98 8.30
CA CYS A 117 17.52 12.24 9.73
C CYS A 117 18.93 12.49 10.29
N ALA A 118 19.11 13.57 11.06
CA ALA A 118 20.38 13.89 11.69
C ALA A 118 20.77 12.87 12.77
N HIS A 119 19.79 12.30 13.47
CA HIS A 119 19.99 11.35 14.57
C HIS A 119 20.33 9.93 14.09
N CYS A 120 19.46 9.31 13.30
CA CYS A 120 19.65 7.91 12.87
C CYS A 120 20.25 7.75 11.48
N ARG A 121 20.48 8.86 10.74
CA ARG A 121 21.06 8.86 9.38
C ARG A 121 20.27 8.06 8.33
N ARG A 122 18.99 7.78 8.61
CA ARG A 122 18.08 7.14 7.65
C ARG A 122 17.41 8.15 6.74
N ARG A 123 17.12 7.71 5.53
CA ARG A 123 16.37 8.47 4.52
C ARG A 123 14.89 8.13 4.57
N SER A 124 14.07 9.13 4.34
CA SER A 124 12.61 9.00 4.13
C SER A 124 12.17 10.11 3.19
N LYS A 125 10.99 9.98 2.58
CA LYS A 125 10.37 11.06 1.83
C LYS A 125 9.25 11.69 2.64
N VAL A 126 9.21 13.02 2.70
CA VAL A 126 8.18 13.80 3.39
C VAL A 126 7.65 14.89 2.47
N SER A 127 6.48 15.46 2.78
CA SER A 127 5.97 16.59 2.00
C SER A 127 6.91 17.80 2.07
N ALA A 128 6.93 18.60 1.00
CA ALA A 128 7.76 19.81 0.96
C ALA A 128 7.50 20.74 2.16
N SER A 129 6.25 20.86 2.61
CA SER A 129 5.93 21.66 3.80
C SER A 129 6.66 21.20 5.06
N LEU A 130 6.84 19.89 5.24
CA LEU A 130 7.56 19.31 6.37
C LEU A 130 9.08 19.40 6.18
N SER A 131 9.58 19.22 4.96
CA SER A 131 11.01 19.34 4.66
C SER A 131 11.54 20.74 4.96
N PHE A 132 10.75 21.77 4.68
CA PHE A 132 11.12 23.16 4.95
C PHE A 132 10.92 23.63 6.39
N SER A 133 10.20 22.87 7.23
CA SER A 133 9.87 23.26 8.61
C SER A 133 10.47 22.31 9.63
N ALA A 134 9.65 21.41 10.16
CA ALA A 134 10.03 20.37 11.09
C ALA A 134 9.31 19.08 10.74
N TRP A 135 10.00 17.96 10.90
CA TRP A 135 9.45 16.64 10.64
C TRP A 135 9.99 15.63 11.64
N THR A 136 9.13 14.69 12.03
CA THR A 136 9.50 13.59 12.92
C THR A 136 10.08 12.45 12.10
N CYS A 137 11.22 11.90 12.49
CA CYS A 137 11.79 10.77 11.80
C CYS A 137 10.86 9.56 11.89
N PRO A 138 10.44 8.95 10.75
CA PRO A 138 9.56 7.79 10.77
C PRO A 138 10.13 6.60 11.52
N TYR A 139 11.46 6.50 11.64
CA TYR A 139 12.15 5.33 12.20
C TYR A 139 12.54 5.50 13.67
N CYS A 140 13.06 6.66 14.07
CA CYS A 140 13.56 6.89 15.43
C CYS A 140 12.72 7.88 16.24
N GLY A 141 11.70 8.50 15.64
CA GLY A 141 10.79 9.41 16.32
C GLY A 141 11.39 10.74 16.77
N VAL A 142 12.65 11.03 16.42
CA VAL A 142 13.28 12.32 16.71
C VAL A 142 12.82 13.37 15.70
N THR A 143 12.39 14.54 16.19
CA THR A 143 12.05 15.69 15.35
C THR A 143 13.31 16.34 14.80
N ASN A 144 13.35 16.52 13.48
CA ASN A 144 14.41 17.22 12.76
C ASN A 144 13.85 18.58 12.37
N PHE A 145 14.68 19.61 12.52
CA PHE A 145 14.38 20.98 12.13
C PHE A 145 15.22 21.34 10.91
N ASN A 146 14.66 22.12 10.01
CA ASN A 146 15.44 22.71 8.93
C ASN A 146 16.28 23.86 9.52
N GLU A 147 17.49 23.55 9.97
CA GLU A 147 18.50 24.55 10.33
C GLU A 147 19.15 25.04 9.04
N GLN A 148 18.58 26.12 8.46
CA GLN A 148 19.26 26.88 7.41
C GLN A 148 20.53 27.55 7.94
#